data_AF-A0A1F9UHF6-F1
#
_entry.id   AF-A0A1F9UHF6-F1
#
_cell.length_a   1.000
_cell.length_b   1.000
_cell.length_c   1.000
_cell.angle_alpha   90.00
_cell.angle_beta   90.00
_cell.angle_gamma   90.00
#
_symmetry.space_group_name_H-M   'P 1'
#
loop_
_entity.id
_entity.type
_entity.pdbx_description
1 polymer ?
#
loop_
_entity_poly.entity_id
_entity_poly.type
_entity_poly.pdbx_seq_one_letter_code
_entity_poly.pdbx_strand_id
1 'polypeptide(L)' 'MAERKVTVVEIEKTIRDPDWSAQQGPKWILAKHFEERKDNLLAAVVLEKEETNLWVVLTVLVHFEVRRA' A
#
# COMPACT_ATOMS: atom_id res chain seq x y z
N MET A 1 -13.27 9.06 -8.71
CA MET A 1 -12.30 8.51 -7.75
C MET A 1 -12.39 9.38 -6.51
N ALA A 2 -12.83 8.84 -5.37
CA ALA A 2 -12.83 9.62 -4.14
C ALA A 2 -11.38 9.87 -3.75
N GLU A 3 -10.93 11.12 -3.80
CA GLU A 3 -9.63 11.54 -3.25
C GLU A 3 -9.61 11.19 -1.77
N ARG A 4 -9.06 10.03 -1.45
CA ARG A 4 -8.77 9.67 -0.06
C ARG A 4 -7.52 10.45 0.33
N LYS A 5 -7.54 11.08 1.50
CA LYS A 5 -6.44 11.87 2.07
C LYS A 5 -5.24 10.96 2.37
N VAL A 6 -4.55 10.56 1.32
CA VAL A 6 -3.34 9.77 1.35
C VAL A 6 -2.22 10.64 0.85
N THR A 7 -1.23 10.86 1.69
CA THR A 7 -0.07 11.68 1.37
C THR A 7 0.98 10.83 0.65
N VAL A 8 1.82 11.47 -0.17
CA VAL A 8 2.97 10.83 -0.82
C VAL A 8 3.89 10.19 0.23
N VAL A 9 4.10 10.84 1.38
CA VAL A 9 4.93 10.33 2.47
C VAL A 9 4.40 9.00 3.02
N GLU A 10 3.09 8.86 3.15
CA GLU A 10 2.50 7.59 3.59
C GLU A 10 2.70 6.49 2.55
N ILE A 11 2.53 6.80 1.26
CA ILE A 11 2.80 5.84 0.17
C ILE A 11 4.26 5.40 0.20
N GLU A 12 5.20 6.33 0.33
CA GLU A 12 6.63 6.01 0.41
C GLU A 12 6.96 5.14 1.62
N LYS A 13 6.37 5.43 2.78
CA LYS A 13 6.53 4.59 3.99
C LYS A 13 5.99 3.18 3.77
N THR A 14 4.81 3.03 3.15
CA THR A 14 4.25 1.71 2.83
C THR A 14 5.14 0.93 1.85
N ILE A 15 5.77 1.59 0.88
CA ILE A 15 6.66 0.93 -0.08
C ILE A 15 7.99 0.51 0.57
N ARG A 16 8.57 1.37 1.40
CA ARG A 16 9.90 1.14 2.01
C ARG A 16 9.87 0.15 3.17
N ASP A 17 8.81 0.19 3.97
CA ASP A 17 8.69 -0.56 5.22
C ASP A 17 7.24 -1.04 5.41
N PRO A 18 6.76 -2.02 4.63
CA PRO A 18 5.42 -2.55 4.81
C PRO A 18 5.35 -3.47 6.04
N ASP A 19 4.25 -3.38 6.79
CA ASP A 19 4.00 -4.31 7.90
C ASP A 19 3.55 -5.69 7.37
N TRP A 20 3.00 -5.72 6.16
CA TRP A 20 2.63 -6.94 5.46
C TRP A 20 2.78 -6.80 3.96
N SER A 21 3.18 -7.88 3.31
CA SER A 21 3.28 -7.94 1.85
C SER A 21 2.78 -9.29 1.32
N ALA A 22 2.13 -9.27 0.16
CA ALA A 22 1.82 -10.47 -0.60
C ALA A 22 2.08 -10.28 -2.09
N GLN A 23 2.58 -11.33 -2.74
CA GLN A 23 2.76 -11.34 -4.18
C GLN A 23 1.49 -11.88 -4.87
N GLN A 24 1.02 -11.15 -5.88
CA GLN A 24 -0.09 -11.55 -6.76
C GLN A 24 0.35 -11.49 -8.22
N GLY A 25 0.98 -12.57 -8.68
CA GLY A 25 1.57 -12.64 -10.03
C GLY A 25 2.71 -11.63 -10.20
N PRO A 26 2.66 -10.73 -11.20
CA PRO A 26 3.69 -9.68 -11.39
C PRO A 26 3.54 -8.52 -10.39
N LYS A 27 2.44 -8.51 -9.62
CA LYS A 27 2.09 -7.41 -8.72
C LYS A 27 2.44 -7.75 -7.28
N TRP A 28 2.78 -6.73 -6.50
CA TRP A 28 2.88 -6.84 -5.05
C TRP A 28 1.77 -6.06 -4.39
N ILE A 29 1.15 -6.61 -3.35
CA ILE A 29 0.33 -5.89 -2.40
C ILE A 29 1.20 -5.60 -1.20
N LEU A 30 1.44 -4.33 -0.91
CA LEU A 30 2.11 -3.87 0.31
C LEU A 30 1.08 -3.20 1.20
N ALA A 31 1.12 -3.45 2.51
CA ALA A 31 0.19 -2.90 3.50
C ALA A 31 0.96 -2.32 4.69
N LYS A 32 0.51 -1.16 5.20
CA LYS A 32 1.06 -0.56 6.42
C LYS A 32 -0.02 0.01 7.33
N HIS A 33 0.13 -0.21 8.63
CA HIS A 33 -0.64 0.40 9.68
C HIS A 33 0.00 1.73 10.09
N PHE A 34 -0.82 2.78 10.19
CA PHE A 34 -0.37 4.10 10.63
C PHE A 34 -1.15 4.48 11.88
N GLU A 35 -0.52 4.39 13.05
CA GLU A 35 -1.16 4.67 14.35
C GLU A 35 -1.74 6.09 14.44
N GLU A 36 -1.16 7.04 13.70
CA GLU A 36 -1.59 8.43 13.66
C GLU A 36 -2.89 8.64 12.85
N ARG A 37 -3.34 7.63 12.10
CA ARG A 37 -4.59 7.69 11.32
C ARG A 37 -5.74 7.13 12.15
N LYS A 38 -6.80 7.94 12.35
CA LYS A 38 -8.08 7.49 12.97
C LYS A 38 -8.76 6.32 12.26
N ASP A 39 -8.31 6.08 11.04
CA ASP A 39 -8.90 5.29 9.99
C ASP A 39 -8.07 3.98 9.81
N ASN A 40 -6.91 3.91 10.48
CA ASN A 40 -6.13 2.77 10.97
C ASN A 40 -5.90 1.57 10.04
N LEU A 41 -5.92 1.73 8.72
CA LEU A 41 -5.31 0.77 7.78
C LEU A 41 -5.15 1.46 6.43
N LEU A 42 -3.91 1.78 6.06
CA LEU A 42 -3.62 2.50 4.83
C LEU A 42 -2.79 1.66 3.84
N ALA A 43 -3.31 1.67 2.62
CA ALA A 43 -2.70 1.36 1.35
C ALA A 43 -2.26 -0.08 1.19
N ALA A 44 -3.12 -0.90 0.58
CA ALA A 44 -2.69 -1.98 -0.29
C ALA A 44 -2.11 -1.36 -1.58
N VAL A 45 -0.81 -1.12 -1.65
CA VAL A 45 -0.14 -0.59 -2.86
C VAL A 45 0.09 -1.76 -3.80
N VAL A 46 -0.56 -1.72 -4.96
CA VAL A 46 -0.32 -2.69 -6.04
C VAL A 46 0.84 -2.19 -6.90
N LEU A 47 1.98 -2.87 -6.83
CA LEU A 47 3.22 -2.47 -7.48
C LEU A 47 3.58 -3.37 -8.66
N GLU A 48 3.94 -2.78 -9.80
CA GLU A 48 4.67 -3.46 -10.88
C GLU A 48 6.13 -2.99 -10.83
N LYS A 49 7.08 -3.94 -10.79
CA LYS A 49 8.52 -3.65 -10.73
C LYS A 49 9.05 -3.53 -12.16
N GLU A 50 9.40 -2.33 -12.59
CA GLU A 50 10.16 -2.14 -13.83
C GLU A 50 11.67 -2.28 -13.60
N GLU A 51 12.43 -2.47 -14.68
CA GLU A 51 13.84 -2.92 -14.73
C GLU A 51 14.85 -2.10 -13.88
N THR A 52 14.46 -0.96 -13.30
CA THR A 52 15.32 -0.10 -12.45
C THR A 52 14.57 0.60 -11.31
N ASN A 53 14.30 -0.09 -10.19
CA ASN A 53 13.83 0.47 -8.90
C ASN A 53 12.60 1.42 -8.96
N LEU A 54 11.88 1.42 -10.09
CA LEU A 54 10.70 2.22 -10.33
C LEU A 54 9.47 1.42 -9.93
N TRP A 55 8.67 2.04 -9.08
CA TRP A 55 7.48 1.46 -8.50
C TRP A 55 6.27 2.25 -9.01
N VAL A 56 5.44 1.59 -9.82
CA VAL A 56 4.18 2.16 -10.27
C VAL A 56 3.09 1.81 -9.26
N VAL A 57 2.48 2.82 -8.65
CA VAL A 57 1.36 2.65 -7.71
C VAL A 57 0.06 2.61 -8.51
N LEU A 58 -0.53 1.43 -8.63
CA LEU A 58 -1.78 1.25 -9.42
C LEU A 58 -3.03 1.62 -8.61
N THR A 59 -3.08 1.21 -7.34
CA THR A 59 -4.25 1.38 -6.47
C THR A 59 -3.81 1.64 -5.03
N VAL A 60 -4.58 2.47 -4.32
CA VAL A 60 -4.43 2.72 -2.89
C VAL A 60 -5.77 2.45 -2.21
N LEU A 61 -5.81 1.46 -1.32
CA LEU A 61 -6.99 1.12 -0.50
C LEU A 61 -6.85 1.70 0.91
N VAL A 62 -7.97 2.06 1.53
CA VAL A 62 -8.01 2.59 2.92
C VAL A 62 -9.16 1.88 3.64
N HIS A 63 -8.99 1.53 4.92
CA HIS A 63 -9.94 0.72 5.70
C HIS A 63 -10.20 -0.68 5.12
N PHE A 64 -9.15 -1.39 4.67
CA PHE A 64 -9.34 -2.77 4.22
C PHE A 64 -9.08 -3.74 5.37
N GLU A 65 -9.93 -4.77 5.48
CA GLU A 65 -9.78 -5.84 6.48
C GLU A 65 -8.95 -6.97 5.87
N VAL A 66 -7.77 -7.23 6.42
CA VAL A 66 -6.98 -8.42 6.04
C VAL A 66 -7.52 -9.61 6.82
N ARG A 67 -8.39 -10.41 6.19
CA ARG A 67 -8.77 -11.70 6.75
C ARG A 67 -7.60 -12.66 6.58
N ARG A 68 -6.93 -12.99 7.68
CA ARG A 68 -5.97 -14.11 7.72
C ARG A 68 -6.76 -15.40 7.63
N ALA A 69 -6.53 -16.16 6.56
CA ALA A 69 -7.00 -17.54 6.43
C ALA A 69 -6.13 -18.48 7.29
#